data_AF-A0A2K6UQW7-F1
#
_entry.id   AF-A0A2K6UQW7-F1
#
_cell.length_a   1.000
_cell.length_b   1.000
_cell.length_c   1.000
_cell.angle_alpha   90.00
_cell.angle_beta   90.00
_cell.angle_gamma   90.00
#
_symmetry.space_group_name_H-M   'P 1'
#
loop_
_entity.id
_entity.type
_entity.pdbx_description
1 polymer ?
#
loop_
_entity_poly.entity_id
_entity_poly.type
_entity_poly.pdbx_seq_one_letter_code
_entity_poly.pdbx_strand_id
1 'polypeptide(L)' 'MGELFRSEEMTLAQLFLQSEAAYCCVSELGELGKVQFRDLNPDVNVFQRKFVNEVRRCEEMDRKLKQFSYLSS' A
#
# COMPACT_ATOMS: atom_id res chain seq x y z
N MET A 1 28.17 -13.82 4.27
CA MET A 1 27.70 -14.21 2.92
C MET A 1 27.38 -15.71 2.91
N GLY A 2 26.20 -16.10 3.41
CA GLY A 2 25.82 -17.52 3.54
C GLY A 2 24.33 -17.81 3.29
N GLU A 3 23.58 -16.87 2.71
CA GLU A 3 22.11 -16.88 2.74
C GLU A 3 21.45 -17.02 1.35
N LEU A 4 22.18 -17.38 0.30
CA LEU A 4 21.55 -17.55 -1.03
C LEU A 4 20.83 -18.89 -1.23
N PHE A 5 21.01 -19.86 -0.33
CA PHE A 5 20.55 -21.24 -0.57
C PHE A 5 19.19 -21.59 0.06
N ARG A 6 18.66 -20.74 0.96
CA ARG A 6 17.38 -20.96 1.65
C ARG A 6 16.62 -19.65 1.82
N SER A 7 15.30 -19.73 1.87
CA SER A 7 14.44 -18.58 2.19
C SER A 7 14.71 -18.06 3.60
N GLU A 8 14.57 -16.75 3.79
CA GLU A 8 14.61 -16.14 5.13
C GLU A 8 13.42 -16.61 5.98
N GLU A 9 13.60 -16.60 7.29
CA GLU A 9 12.52 -16.91 8.23
C GLU A 9 11.47 -15.80 8.24
N MET A 10 10.22 -16.18 8.05
CA MET A 10 9.07 -15.26 8.00
C MET A 10 8.22 -15.40 9.25
N THR A 11 7.71 -14.28 9.78
CA THR A 11 6.77 -14.27 10.91
C THR A 11 5.48 -13.59 10.52
N LEU A 12 4.35 -14.21 10.87
CA LEU A 12 3.03 -13.59 10.76
C LEU A 12 2.74 -12.76 12.02
N ALA A 13 2.66 -11.45 11.86
CA ALA A 13 2.27 -10.52 12.92
C ALA A 13 0.91 -9.88 12.61
N GLN A 14 0.14 -9.59 13.66
CA GLN A 14 -1.13 -8.88 13.55
C GLN A 14 -0.96 -7.43 14.02
N LEU A 15 -1.33 -6.48 13.15
CA LEU A 15 -1.23 -5.05 13.42
C LEU A 15 -2.60 -4.49 13.80
N PHE A 16 -2.66 -3.75 14.91
CA PHE A 16 -3.84 -2.99 15.33
C PHE A 16 -3.50 -1.50 15.28
N LEU A 17 -4.18 -0.77 14.41
CA LEU A 17 -3.90 0.64 14.16
C LEU A 17 -5.16 1.48 14.44
N GLN A 18 -4.98 2.60 15.13
CA GLN A 18 -6.02 3.62 15.22
C GLN A 18 -6.15 4.35 13.89
N SER A 19 -7.36 4.78 13.54
CA SER A 19 -7.63 5.36 12.20
C SER A 19 -6.83 6.63 11.92
N GLU A 20 -6.53 7.43 12.95
CA GLU A 20 -5.73 8.65 12.86
C GLU A 20 -4.24 8.41 12.61
N ALA A 21 -3.70 7.31 13.17
CA ALA A 21 -2.28 6.95 13.01
C ALA A 21 -2.04 5.99 11.83
N ALA A 22 -3.10 5.34 11.32
CA ALA A 22 -3.00 4.29 10.31
C ALA A 22 -2.24 4.75 9.05
N TYR A 23 -2.49 5.97 8.57
CA TYR A 23 -1.80 6.50 7.39
C TYR A 23 -0.29 6.61 7.62
N CYS A 24 0.13 7.28 8.72
CA CYS A 24 1.54 7.46 9.03
C CYS A 24 2.23 6.11 9.26
N CYS A 25 1.64 5.23 10.06
CA CYS A 25 2.24 3.91 10.33
C CYS A 25 2.41 3.08 9.05
N VAL A 26 1.42 3.06 8.15
CA VAL A 26 1.53 2.32 6.89
C VAL A 26 2.55 2.97 5.94
N SER A 27 2.66 4.30 5.93
CA SER A 27 3.67 5.02 5.16
C SER A 27 5.09 4.62 5.59
N GLU A 28 5.39 4.67 6.89
CA GLU A 28 6.70 4.27 7.43
C GLU A 28 7.01 2.79 7.16
N LEU A 29 6.01 1.91 7.28
CA LEU A 29 6.16 0.50 6.94
C LEU A 29 6.45 0.29 5.44
N GLY A 30 5.89 1.13 4.57
CA GLY A 30 6.17 1.15 3.14
C GLY A 30 7.62 1.55 2.84
N GLU A 31 8.12 2.60 3.49
CA GLU A 31 9.52 3.05 3.37
C GLU A 31 10.52 2.00 3.89
N LEU A 32 10.17 1.27 4.97
CA LEU A 32 10.99 0.17 5.46
C LEU A 32 11.06 -1.01 4.48
N GLY A 33 10.01 -1.27 3.70
CA GLY A 33 10.01 -2.28 2.62
C GLY A 33 10.12 -3.75 3.06
N LYS A 34 9.87 -4.05 4.35
CA LYS A 34 10.04 -5.42 4.93
C LYS A 34 8.75 -6.16 5.21
N VAL A 35 7.61 -5.55 4.96
CA VAL A 35 6.30 -6.13 5.30
C VAL A 35 5.53 -6.56 4.06
N GLN A 36 4.85 -7.70 4.17
CA GLN A 36 3.89 -8.16 3.17
C GLN A 36 2.50 -8.18 3.78
N PHE A 37 1.60 -7.33 3.26
CA PHE A 37 0.21 -7.30 3.72
C PHE A 37 -0.58 -8.46 3.13
N ARG A 38 -1.37 -9.13 3.98
CA ARG A 38 -2.32 -10.16 3.57
C ARG A 38 -3.70 -9.54 3.42
N ASP A 39 -4.39 -9.87 2.33
CA ASP A 39 -5.79 -9.46 2.17
C ASP A 39 -6.67 -10.23 3.16
N LEU A 40 -7.32 -9.48 4.06
CA LEU A 40 -8.28 -10.01 5.02
C LEU A 40 -9.72 -10.01 4.49
N ASN A 41 -9.99 -9.34 3.37
CA ASN A 41 -11.32 -9.18 2.79
C ASN A 41 -11.36 -9.66 1.31
N PRO A 42 -11.01 -10.93 1.03
CA PRO A 42 -10.96 -11.44 -0.35
C PRO A 42 -12.33 -11.46 -1.03
N ASP A 43 -13.41 -11.66 -0.27
CA ASP A 43 -14.77 -11.73 -0.81
C ASP A 43 -15.40 -10.34 -1.05
N VAL A 44 -14.73 -9.27 -0.59
CA VAL A 44 -15.23 -7.90 -0.76
C VAL A 44 -14.70 -7.32 -2.06
N ASN A 45 -15.63 -6.99 -2.95
CA ASN A 45 -15.33 -6.33 -4.21
C ASN A 45 -14.58 -5.00 -3.97
N VAL A 46 -13.63 -4.68 -4.83
CA VAL A 46 -12.79 -3.48 -4.78
C VAL A 46 -13.63 -2.20 -4.62
N PHE A 47 -14.80 -2.13 -5.25
CA PHE A 47 -15.69 -0.97 -5.19
C PHE A 47 -16.39 -0.76 -3.85
N GLN A 48 -16.46 -1.80 -3.02
CA GLN A 48 -17.09 -1.76 -1.69
C GLN A 48 -16.07 -1.60 -0.56
N ARG A 49 -14.77 -1.52 -0.89
CA ARG A 49 -13.71 -1.35 0.09
C ARG A 49 -13.75 0.05 0.69
N LYS A 50 -13.41 0.14 1.98
CA LYS A 50 -13.51 1.35 2.81
C LYS A 50 -12.86 2.60 2.18
N PHE A 51 -11.70 2.44 1.52
CA PHE A 51 -10.88 3.55 1.03
C PHE A 51 -10.96 3.75 -0.50
N VAL A 52 -12.00 3.26 -1.16
CA VAL A 52 -12.13 3.32 -2.63
C VAL A 52 -12.18 4.76 -3.15
N ASN A 53 -12.81 5.67 -2.41
CA ASN A 53 -12.97 7.06 -2.84
C ASN A 53 -11.64 7.81 -2.83
N GLU A 54 -10.81 7.55 -1.83
CA GLU A 54 -9.47 8.10 -1.66
C GLU A 54 -8.54 7.59 -2.76
N VAL A 55 -8.58 6.29 -3.07
CA VAL A 55 -7.80 5.71 -4.18
C VAL A 55 -8.19 6.35 -5.51
N ARG A 56 -9.49 6.49 -5.79
CA ARG A 56 -9.98 7.15 -7.02
C ARG A 56 -9.52 8.60 -7.14
N ARG A 57 -9.51 9.36 -6.03
CA ARG A 57 -8.99 10.74 -6.02
C ARG A 57 -7.50 10.78 -6.38
N CYS A 58 -6.72 9.83 -5.88
CA CYS A 58 -5.30 9.71 -6.24
C CYS A 58 -5.11 9.36 -7.72
N GLU A 59 -5.91 8.44 -8.28
CA GLU A 59 -5.86 8.09 -9.71
C GLU A 59 -6.21 9.29 -10.62
N GLU A 60 -7.24 10.07 -10.26
CA GLU A 60 -7.59 11.27 -11.01
C GLU A 60 -6.49 12.33 -10.97
N MET A 61 -5.86 12.51 -9.81
CA MET A 61 -4.74 13.43 -9.65
C MET A 61 -3.53 13.00 -10.48
N ASP A 62 -3.16 11.73 -10.42
CA ASP A 62 -2.08 11.15 -11.23
C ASP A 62 -2.33 11.34 -12.73
N ARG A 63 -3.57 11.14 -13.20
CA ARG A 63 -3.96 11.41 -14.59
C ARG A 63 -3.73 12.87 -14.99
N LYS A 64 -4.11 13.83 -14.14
CA LYS A 64 -3.90 15.25 -14.40
C LYS A 64 -2.42 15.59 -14.43
N LEU A 65 -1.65 15.10 -13.47
CA LEU A 65 -0.19 15.32 -13.39
C LEU A 65 0.52 14.78 -14.64
N LYS A 66 0.16 13.58 -15.09
CA LYS A 66 0.66 13.01 -16.35
C LYS A 66 0.35 13.92 -17.53
N GLN A 67 -0.90 14.39 -17.66
CA GLN A 67 -1.28 15.32 -18.73
C GLN A 67 -0.44 16.60 -18.71
N PHE A 68 -0.22 17.19 -17.53
CA PHE A 68 0.65 18.37 -17.40
C PHE A 68 2.09 18.08 -17.80
N SER A 69 2.64 16.93 -17.39
CA SER A 69 4.01 16.52 -17.77
C SER A 69 4.16 16.35 -19.27
N TYR A 70 3.17 15.78 -19.95
CA TYR A 70 3.18 15.63 -21.42
C TYR A 70 3.05 16.96 -22.16
N LEU A 71 2.32 17.94 -21.61
CA LEU A 71 2.16 19.26 -22.22
C LEU A 71 3.38 20.18 -22.00
N SER A 72 4.19 19.91 -20.98
CA SER A 72 5.42 20.65 -20.65
C SER A 72 6.66 20.11 -21.37
N SER A 73 6.54 18.99 -22.08
CA SER A 73 7.60 18.37 -22.89
C SER A 73 7.39 18.71 -24.36
#